data_AF-A0A946XHH6-F1
#
_entry.id   AF-A0A946XHH6-F1
#
_cell.length_a   1.000
_cell.length_b   1.000
_cell.length_c   1.000
_cell.angle_alpha   90.00
_cell.angle_beta   90.00
_cell.angle_gamma   90.00
#
_symmetry.space_group_name_H-M   'P 1'
#
loop_
_entity.id
_entity.type
_entity.pdbx_description
1 polymer ?
#
loop_
_entity_poly.entity_id
_entity_poly.type
_entity_poly.pdbx_seq_one_letter_code
_entity_poly.pdbx_strand_id
1 'polypeptide(L)'
;MLRTILNIILAEKNILLVGHRDAGKSFFVQQQLIPFLQQQGIYVRYFKNMNEDISSILNKEVVVFDEFEVIEDKKFLERLHPEERPYYRKTYLEKVYTWLAKAKKISNKRIFIVTRDKEEVDNLLRTTDFEFADNVEVLEFRREWVSTIE
;
A
#
# COMPACT_ATOMS: atom_id res chain seq x y z
N MET A 1 2.81 -16.43 4.34
CA MET A 1 2.71 -15.04 3.82
C MET A 1 3.89 -14.15 4.21
N LEU A 2 4.21 -14.00 5.50
CA LEU A 2 5.32 -13.14 5.96
C LEU A 2 6.64 -13.34 5.18
N ARG A 3 7.03 -14.61 4.95
CA ARG A 3 8.19 -14.97 4.12
C ARG A 3 8.10 -14.49 2.67
N THR A 4 6.90 -14.52 2.08
CA THR A 4 6.67 -14.02 0.72
C THR A 4 6.91 -12.51 0.65
N ILE A 5 6.39 -11.74 1.61
CA ILE A 5 6.65 -10.29 1.70
C ILE A 5 8.15 -10.03 1.88
N LEU A 6 8.83 -10.77 2.76
CA LEU A 6 10.28 -10.65 2.93
C LEU A 6 11.03 -10.91 1.62
N ASN A 7 10.69 -11.96 0.89
CA ASN A 7 11.34 -12.28 -0.39
C ASN A 7 11.13 -11.17 -1.43
N ILE A 8 9.95 -10.54 -1.46
CA ILE A 8 9.67 -9.41 -2.36
C ILE A 8 10.53 -8.19 -1.99
N ILE A 9 10.63 -7.88 -0.69
CA ILE A 9 11.48 -6.79 -0.18
C ILE A 9 12.94 -7.05 -0.53
N LEU A 10 13.46 -8.27 -0.29
CA LEU A 10 14.83 -8.67 -0.60
C LEU A 10 15.11 -8.72 -2.11
N ALA A 11 14.08 -8.95 -2.93
CA ALA A 11 14.15 -8.82 -4.39
C ALA A 11 14.05 -7.36 -4.87
N GLU A 12 14.19 -6.40 -3.96
CA GLU A 12 14.25 -4.97 -4.25
C GLU A 12 12.95 -4.39 -4.86
N LYS A 13 11.80 -5.05 -4.65
CA LYS A 13 10.49 -4.58 -5.13
C LYS A 13 9.72 -3.78 -4.08
N ASN A 14 8.77 -2.97 -4.55
CA ASN A 14 7.75 -2.33 -3.70
C ASN A 14 6.53 -3.24 -3.61
N ILE A 15 5.69 -3.06 -2.58
CA ILE A 15 4.49 -3.87 -2.37
C ILE A 15 3.26 -2.98 -2.32
N LEU A 16 2.23 -3.31 -3.08
CA LEU A 16 0.88 -2.78 -2.91
C LEU A 16 0.01 -3.84 -2.25
N LEU A 17 -0.20 -3.72 -0.94
CA LEU A 17 -1.07 -4.59 -0.17
C LEU A 17 -2.51 -4.07 -0.23
N VAL A 18 -3.33 -4.71 -1.05
CA VAL A 18 -4.71 -4.30 -1.30
C VAL A 18 -5.69 -5.26 -0.64
N GLY A 19 -6.81 -4.75 -0.13
CA GLY A 19 -7.92 -5.60 0.29
C GLY A 19 -9.09 -4.82 0.85
N HIS A 20 -10.16 -5.51 1.20
CA HIS A 20 -11.38 -4.90 1.73
C HIS A 20 -11.19 -4.07 3.01
N ARG A 21 -12.14 -3.17 3.23
CA ARG A 21 -12.26 -2.45 4.52
C ARG A 21 -12.45 -3.48 5.63
N ASP A 22 -11.88 -3.21 6.80
CA ASP A 22 -11.96 -4.06 8.00
C ASP A 22 -11.40 -5.48 7.85
N ALA A 23 -10.66 -5.77 6.77
CA ALA A 23 -10.03 -7.07 6.58
C ALA A 23 -8.92 -7.37 7.61
N GLY A 24 -8.40 -6.35 8.31
CA GLY A 24 -7.32 -6.50 9.29
C GLY A 24 -5.92 -6.19 8.77
N LYS A 25 -5.80 -5.50 7.63
CA LYS A 25 -4.50 -5.15 6.99
C LYS A 25 -3.57 -4.41 7.95
N SER A 26 -4.03 -3.31 8.55
CA SER A 26 -3.23 -2.50 9.48
C SER A 26 -2.81 -3.30 10.71
N PHE A 27 -3.70 -4.16 11.25
CA PHE A 27 -3.38 -5.05 12.36
C PHE A 27 -2.30 -6.06 11.98
N PHE A 28 -2.46 -6.77 10.86
CA PHE A 28 -1.45 -7.70 10.36
C PHE A 28 -0.10 -7.02 10.16
N VAL A 29 -0.08 -5.84 9.53
CA VAL A 29 1.18 -5.14 9.27
C VAL A 29 1.86 -4.72 10.56
N GLN A 30 1.13 -4.10 11.49
CA GLN A 30 1.72 -3.58 12.73
C GLN A 30 2.09 -4.69 13.72
N GLN A 31 1.27 -5.73 13.86
CA GLN A 31 1.41 -6.73 14.93
C GLN A 31 2.15 -7.99 14.48
N GLN A 32 2.25 -8.25 13.17
CA GLN A 32 2.89 -9.45 12.65
C GLN A 32 4.04 -9.12 11.71
N LEU A 33 3.78 -8.33 10.65
CA LEU A 33 4.78 -8.07 9.62
C LEU A 33 5.96 -7.24 10.14
N ILE A 34 5.68 -6.10 10.78
CA ILE A 34 6.74 -5.22 11.30
C ILE A 34 7.63 -5.97 12.31
N PRO A 35 7.08 -6.63 13.35
CA PRO A 35 7.90 -7.42 14.28
C PRO A 35 8.71 -8.51 13.57
N PHE A 36 8.11 -9.23 12.61
CA PHE A 36 8.80 -10.24 11.84
C PHE A 36 9.99 -9.66 11.04
N LEU A 37 9.80 -8.54 10.34
CA LEU A 37 10.87 -7.88 9.59
C LEU A 37 12.00 -7.39 10.50
N GLN A 38 11.66 -6.83 11.67
CA GLN A 38 12.64 -6.39 12.66
C GLN A 38 13.45 -7.56 13.21
N GLN A 39 12.85 -8.74 13.43
CA GLN A 39 13.57 -9.97 13.80
C GLN A 39 14.56 -10.43 12.72
N GLN A 40 14.31 -10.08 11.45
CA GLN A 40 15.25 -10.32 10.34
C GLN A 40 16.30 -9.19 10.18
N GLY A 41 16.35 -8.22 11.10
CA GLY A 41 17.26 -7.08 11.03
C GLY A 41 16.84 -5.98 10.05
N ILE A 42 15.59 -6.00 9.58
CA ILE A 42 15.03 -4.98 8.69
C ILE A 42 14.26 -3.96 9.52
N TYR A 43 14.76 -2.73 9.53
CA TYR A 43 14.08 -1.62 10.19
C TYR A 43 12.91 -1.13 9.36
N VAL A 44 11.79 -0.86 10.03
CA VAL A 44 10.56 -0.43 9.38
C VAL A 44 10.10 0.90 9.97
N ARG A 45 9.81 1.86 9.09
CA ARG A 45 9.13 3.11 9.42
C ARG A 45 7.68 3.03 8.99
N TYR A 46 6.75 3.17 9.93
CA TYR A 46 5.32 3.12 9.66
C TYR A 46 4.71 4.52 9.72
N PHE A 47 3.94 4.87 8.70
CA PHE A 47 3.13 6.08 8.64
C PHE A 47 1.67 5.66 8.54
N LYS A 48 0.83 6.17 9.46
CA LYS A 48 -0.59 5.81 9.49
C LYS A 48 -1.33 6.39 8.30
N ASN A 49 -0.85 7.52 7.78
CA ASN A 49 -1.33 8.14 6.56
C ASN A 49 -0.24 9.03 5.96
N MET A 50 -0.44 9.48 4.72
CA MET A 50 0.52 10.30 3.98
C MET A 50 0.50 11.81 4.33
N ASN A 51 -0.23 12.23 5.36
CA ASN A 51 -0.22 13.63 5.81
C ASN A 51 0.99 13.93 6.69
N GLU A 52 1.61 12.91 7.28
CA GLU A 52 2.78 13.04 8.14
C GLU A 52 4.01 13.56 7.35
N ASP A 53 4.97 14.14 8.09
CA ASP A 53 6.26 14.51 7.53
C ASP A 53 7.15 13.28 7.37
N ILE A 54 7.63 13.08 6.14
CA ILE A 54 8.46 11.95 5.72
C ILE A 54 9.94 12.31 5.63
N SER A 55 10.33 13.53 6.02
CA SER A 55 11.72 14.01 5.99
C SER A 55 12.69 13.21 6.88
N SER A 56 12.16 12.52 7.89
CA SER A 56 12.93 11.77 8.89
C SER A 56 13.24 10.31 8.51
N ILE A 57 12.91 9.88 7.29
CA ILE A 57 13.18 8.51 6.83
C ILE A 57 14.69 8.30 6.73
N LEU A 58 15.18 7.26 7.42
CA LEU A 58 16.60 6.91 7.38
C LEU A 58 16.91 6.03 6.16
N ASN A 59 18.16 6.13 5.70
CA ASN A 59 18.66 5.23 4.67
C ASN A 59 18.58 3.78 5.16
N LYS A 60 18.03 2.88 4.32
CA LYS A 60 17.82 1.43 4.53
C LYS A 60 16.59 1.00 5.31
N GLU A 61 15.73 1.91 5.76
CA GLU A 61 14.42 1.53 6.32
C GLU A 61 13.48 1.02 5.21
N VAL A 62 12.64 0.04 5.52
CA VAL A 62 11.41 -0.22 4.73
C VAL A 62 10.34 0.75 5.22
N VAL A 63 9.64 1.40 4.30
CA VAL A 63 8.63 2.40 4.63
C VAL A 63 7.24 1.81 4.39
N VAL A 64 6.37 1.87 5.40
CA VAL A 64 4.98 1.45 5.29
C VAL A 64 4.10 2.67 5.27
N PHE A 65 3.26 2.78 4.23
CA PHE A 65 2.21 3.77 4.11
C PHE A 65 0.85 3.10 4.28
N ASP A 66 0.24 3.32 5.43
CA ASP A 66 -1.14 2.90 5.64
C ASP A 66 -2.13 3.92 5.08
N GLU A 67 -3.36 3.45 4.82
CA GLU A 67 -4.44 4.23 4.21
C GLU A 67 -3.97 5.00 2.96
N PHE A 68 -3.17 4.32 2.12
CA PHE A 68 -2.69 4.88 0.87
C PHE A 68 -3.79 4.87 -0.19
N GLU A 69 -3.66 5.76 -1.17
CA GLU A 69 -4.59 5.88 -2.29
C GLU A 69 -3.83 5.79 -3.61
N VAL A 70 -4.47 5.14 -4.58
CA VAL A 70 -3.99 4.98 -5.95
C VAL A 70 -4.97 5.66 -6.90
N ILE A 71 -4.48 6.13 -8.05
CA ILE A 71 -5.29 6.83 -9.05
C ILE A 71 -5.38 6.06 -10.37
N GLU A 72 -4.57 5.02 -10.51
CA GLU A 72 -4.44 4.20 -11.71
C GLU A 72 -5.75 3.45 -12.02
N ASP A 73 -6.58 3.19 -11.01
CA ASP A 73 -7.92 2.60 -11.13
C ASP A 73 -9.04 3.63 -11.32
N LYS A 74 -8.76 4.93 -11.35
CA LYS A 74 -9.79 5.99 -11.43
C LYS A 74 -10.77 5.79 -12.60
N LYS A 75 -10.28 5.47 -13.80
CA LYS A 75 -11.14 5.22 -14.98
C LYS A 75 -12.00 3.96 -14.82
N PHE A 76 -11.53 2.99 -14.05
CA PHE A 76 -12.32 1.81 -13.70
C PHE A 76 -13.43 2.21 -12.72
N LEU A 77 -13.09 2.93 -11.65
CA LEU A 77 -14.04 3.41 -10.64
C LEU A 77 -15.15 4.31 -11.24
N GLU A 78 -14.79 5.25 -12.13
CA GLU A 78 -15.77 6.12 -12.83
C GLU A 78 -16.71 5.39 -13.80
N ARG A 79 -16.32 4.18 -14.24
CA ARG A 79 -17.18 3.29 -15.04
C ARG A 79 -18.04 2.40 -14.16
N LEU A 80 -17.51 1.95 -13.03
CA LEU A 80 -18.21 1.11 -12.06
C LEU A 80 -19.30 1.89 -11.33
N HIS A 81 -19.06 3.17 -11.03
CA HIS A 81 -19.96 4.07 -10.31
C HIS A 81 -20.32 5.31 -11.15
N PRO A 82 -21.10 5.14 -12.25
CA PRO A 82 -21.45 6.25 -13.14
C PRO A 82 -22.29 7.35 -12.48
N GLU A 83 -23.02 7.03 -11.41
CA GLU A 83 -23.86 7.94 -10.62
C GLU A 83 -23.05 8.88 -9.71
N GLU A 84 -21.82 8.52 -9.35
CA GLU A 84 -21.00 9.28 -8.40
C GLU A 84 -20.16 10.39 -9.07
N ARG A 85 -20.51 10.83 -10.29
CA ARG A 85 -19.64 11.73 -11.06
C ARG A 85 -19.60 13.17 -10.53
N PRO A 86 -18.40 13.77 -10.38
CA PRO A 86 -17.08 13.14 -10.50
C PRO A 86 -16.77 12.24 -9.30
N TYR A 87 -16.34 11.00 -9.55
CA TYR A 87 -16.10 9.99 -8.50
C TYR A 87 -15.19 10.53 -7.39
N TYR A 88 -14.12 11.21 -7.78
CA TYR A 88 -13.30 11.98 -6.85
C TYR A 88 -13.58 13.48 -6.93
N ARG A 89 -13.77 14.09 -5.75
CA ARG A 89 -13.75 15.56 -5.62
C ARG A 89 -12.37 16.10 -5.97
N LYS A 90 -12.31 17.27 -6.62
CA LYS A 90 -11.06 17.92 -7.02
C LYS A 90 -10.07 18.09 -5.86
N THR A 91 -10.55 18.58 -4.71
CA THR A 91 -9.72 18.80 -3.52
C THR A 91 -9.13 17.50 -2.95
N TYR A 92 -9.86 16.39 -3.09
CA TYR A 92 -9.37 15.07 -2.71
C TYR A 92 -8.27 14.59 -3.67
N LEU A 93 -8.45 14.77 -4.98
CA LEU A 93 -7.41 14.45 -5.97
C LEU A 93 -6.13 15.25 -5.73
N GLU A 94 -6.22 16.56 -5.45
CA GLU A 94 -5.05 17.40 -5.13
C GLU A 94 -4.26 16.84 -3.93
N LYS A 95 -4.97 16.35 -2.91
CA LYS A 95 -4.37 15.68 -1.74
C LYS A 95 -3.68 14.37 -2.15
N VAL A 96 -4.35 13.51 -2.91
CA VAL A 96 -3.78 12.23 -3.36
C VAL A 96 -2.55 12.46 -4.26
N TYR A 97 -2.60 13.37 -5.22
CA TYR A 97 -1.43 13.70 -6.05
C TYR A 97 -0.25 14.20 -5.20
N THR A 98 -0.52 14.96 -4.14
CA THR A 98 0.53 15.37 -3.19
C THR A 98 1.14 14.15 -2.48
N TRP A 99 0.32 13.18 -2.08
CA TRP A 99 0.78 11.92 -1.49
C TRP A 99 1.62 11.09 -2.48
N LEU A 100 1.16 10.92 -3.72
CA LEU A 100 1.89 10.19 -4.77
C LEU A 100 3.25 10.84 -5.05
N ALA A 101 3.28 12.19 -5.14
CA ALA A 101 4.52 12.94 -5.34
C ALA A 101 5.49 12.81 -4.15
N LYS A 102 4.97 12.76 -2.91
CA LYS A 102 5.77 12.46 -1.71
C LYS A 102 6.36 11.06 -1.78
N ALA A 103 5.51 10.05 -2.04
CA ALA A 103 5.93 8.65 -2.13
C ALA A 103 7.03 8.45 -3.18
N LYS A 104 6.90 9.08 -4.35
CA LYS A 104 7.86 9.00 -5.46
C LYS A 104 9.27 9.48 -5.10
N LYS A 105 9.41 10.41 -4.16
CA LYS A 105 10.71 10.95 -3.72
C LYS A 105 11.48 10.01 -2.80
N ILE A 106 10.84 8.98 -2.28
CA ILE A 106 11.45 8.02 -1.36
C ILE A 106 12.08 6.91 -2.18
N SER A 107 13.40 6.74 -2.06
CA SER A 107 14.14 5.67 -2.73
C SER A 107 14.08 4.33 -1.98
N ASN A 108 13.70 4.36 -0.69
CA ASN A 108 13.52 3.17 0.14
C ASN A 108 12.46 2.22 -0.43
N LYS A 109 12.51 0.95 0.01
CA LYS A 109 11.44 -0.01 -0.27
C LYS A 109 10.19 0.39 0.46
N ARG A 110 9.05 0.30 -0.23
CA ARG A 110 7.77 0.77 0.26
C ARG A 110 6.73 -0.33 0.24
N ILE A 111 5.90 -0.35 1.29
CA ILE A 111 4.68 -1.14 1.36
C ILE A 111 3.52 -0.16 1.46
N PHE A 112 2.64 -0.17 0.47
CA PHE A 112 1.46 0.68 0.39
C PHE A 112 0.24 -0.16 0.78
N ILE A 113 -0.53 0.26 1.76
CA ILE A 113 -1.75 -0.45 2.18
C ILE A 113 -2.94 0.30 1.60
N VAL A 114 -3.69 -0.36 0.74
CA VAL A 114 -4.83 0.23 0.03
C VAL A 114 -6.11 -0.51 0.38
N THR A 115 -7.18 0.25 0.58
CA THR A 115 -8.53 -0.31 0.78
C THR A 115 -9.36 -0.15 -0.48
N ARG A 116 -9.95 -1.27 -0.92
CA ARG A 116 -10.77 -1.38 -2.12
C ARG A 116 -11.85 -2.45 -1.94
N ASP A 117 -12.98 -2.28 -2.64
CA ASP A 117 -14.01 -3.30 -2.76
C ASP A 117 -13.64 -4.37 -3.79
N LYS A 118 -14.40 -5.48 -3.85
CA LYS A 118 -13.92 -6.75 -4.41
C LYS A 118 -13.50 -6.60 -5.87
N GLU A 119 -14.37 -5.97 -6.65
CA GLU A 119 -14.15 -5.76 -8.09
C GLU A 119 -13.01 -4.77 -8.35
N GLU A 120 -12.77 -3.84 -7.42
CA GLU A 120 -11.68 -2.88 -7.47
C GLU A 120 -10.33 -3.52 -7.11
N VAL A 121 -10.32 -4.46 -6.16
CA VAL A 121 -9.14 -5.31 -5.85
C VAL A 121 -8.70 -6.07 -7.10
N ASP A 122 -9.64 -6.75 -7.77
CA ASP A 122 -9.36 -7.50 -8.99
C ASP A 122 -8.80 -6.62 -10.10
N ASN A 123 -9.28 -5.37 -10.20
CA ASN A 123 -8.72 -4.40 -11.14
C ASN A 123 -7.26 -4.05 -10.79
N LEU A 124 -6.96 -3.77 -9.51
CA LEU A 124 -5.59 -3.44 -9.08
C LEU A 124 -4.61 -4.60 -9.22
N LEU A 125 -5.06 -5.84 -9.02
CA LEU A 125 -4.23 -7.04 -9.24
C LEU A 125 -3.77 -7.19 -10.70
N ARG A 126 -4.47 -6.57 -11.65
CA ARG A 126 -4.13 -6.58 -13.09
C ARG A 126 -3.33 -5.36 -13.52
N THR A 127 -3.16 -4.37 -12.64
CA THR A 127 -2.38 -3.16 -12.92
C THR A 127 -0.90 -3.46 -12.79
N THR A 128 -0.11 -3.20 -13.82
CA THR A 128 1.34 -3.45 -13.82
C THR A 128 2.19 -2.21 -13.61
N ASP A 129 1.64 -1.02 -13.85
CA ASP A 129 2.37 0.25 -13.79
C ASP A 129 1.72 1.20 -12.79
N PHE A 130 2.54 1.83 -11.94
CA PHE A 130 2.11 2.77 -10.91
C PHE A 130 3.01 4.02 -10.95
N GLU A 131 2.42 5.21 -11.01
CA GLU A 131 3.18 6.45 -11.20
C GLU A 131 4.01 6.87 -9.98
N PHE A 132 3.63 6.35 -8.81
CA PHE A 132 4.22 6.66 -7.51
C PHE A 132 5.42 5.77 -7.14
N ALA A 133 5.58 4.62 -7.80
CA ALA A 133 6.68 3.69 -7.52
C ALA A 133 6.90 2.71 -8.67
N ASP A 134 8.18 2.46 -8.99
CA ASP A 134 8.57 1.40 -9.92
C ASP A 134 8.54 0.02 -9.25
N ASN A 135 8.44 -1.06 -10.05
CA ASN A 135 8.56 -2.45 -9.59
C ASN A 135 7.64 -2.80 -8.40
N VAL A 136 6.35 -2.46 -8.52
CA VAL A 136 5.33 -2.74 -7.50
C VAL A 136 4.76 -4.13 -7.71
N GLU A 137 4.86 -4.98 -6.69
CA GLU A 137 4.14 -6.25 -6.62
C GLU A 137 2.81 -6.03 -5.88
N VAL A 138 1.69 -6.36 -6.52
CA VAL A 138 0.36 -6.23 -5.91
C VAL A 138 0.00 -7.52 -5.19
N LEU A 139 -0.37 -7.42 -3.91
CA LEU A 139 -0.78 -8.54 -3.09
C LEU A 139 -2.20 -8.32 -2.55
N GLU A 140 -3.08 -9.28 -2.80
CA GLU A 140 -4.39 -9.33 -2.15
C GLU A 140 -4.23 -9.81 -0.71
N PHE A 141 -4.62 -8.96 0.24
CA PHE A 141 -4.71 -9.34 1.64
C PHE A 141 -5.92 -10.24 1.90
N ARG A 142 -5.67 -11.39 2.54
CA ARG A 142 -6.72 -12.32 2.98
C ARG A 142 -6.73 -12.43 4.50
N ARG A 143 -7.93 -12.41 5.09
CA ARG A 143 -8.13 -12.41 6.56
C ARG A 143 -7.47 -13.62 7.25
N GLU A 144 -7.38 -14.74 6.54
CA GLU A 144 -6.68 -15.97 6.99
C GLU A 144 -5.23 -15.72 7.42
N TRP A 145 -4.59 -14.66 6.94
CA TRP A 145 -3.22 -14.33 7.30
C TRP A 145 -3.09 -13.92 8.77
N VAL A 146 -4.16 -13.39 9.37
CA VAL A 146 -4.16 -12.96 10.77
C VAL A 146 -4.17 -14.16 11.74
N SER A 147 -4.76 -15.29 11.33
CA SER A 147 -5.00 -16.47 12.17
C SER A 147 -3.87 -17.50 12.20
N THR A 148 -2.80 -17.34 11.42
CA THR A 148 -1.72 -18.34 11.30
C THR A 148 -0.60 -18.25 12.34
N ILE A 149 -0.86 -17.64 13.50
CA ILE A 149 0.07 -17.71 14.64
C ILE A 149 -0.44 -18.79 15.58
N GLU A 150 -0.08 -20.05 15.27
CA GLU A 150 -0.05 -21.14 16.26
C GLU A 150 1.22 -21.05 17.11
#